data_AF-A0A3D3DV42-F1
#
_entry.id   AF-A0A3D3DV42-F1
#
_cell.length_a   1.000
_cell.length_b   1.000
_cell.length_c   1.000
_cell.angle_alpha   90.00
_cell.angle_beta   90.00
_cell.angle_gamma   90.00
#
_symmetry.space_group_name_H-M   'P 1'
#
loop_
_entity.id
_entity.type
_entity.pdbx_description
1 polymer ?
#
loop_
_entity_poly.entity_id
_entity_poly.type
_entity_poly.pdbx_seq_one_letter_code
_entity_poly.pdbx_strand_id
1 'polypeptide(L)' 'MGLPRLNHPLFESRQFARATDDGFFIAIEARDPRFSSEETKTLLEDAGGSNIELVEEPTD' A
#
# COMPACT_ATOMS: atom_id res chain seq x y z
N MET A 1 -3.75 13.14 -13.77
CA MET A 1 -4.95 12.77 -14.55
C MET A 1 -5.47 11.45 -14.00
N GLY A 2 -6.37 11.52 -13.01
CA GLY A 2 -7.00 10.33 -12.43
C GLY A 2 -8.14 9.89 -13.34
N LEU A 3 -7.82 9.04 -14.33
CA LEU A 3 -8.85 8.28 -15.03
C LEU A 3 -9.29 7.14 -14.12
N PRO A 4 -10.57 6.72 -14.18
CA PRO A 4 -11.04 5.58 -13.40
C PRO A 4 -10.21 4.33 -13.75
N ARG A 5 -9.46 3.83 -12.77
CA ARG A 5 -8.81 2.52 -12.82
C ARG A 5 -9.77 1.51 -12.17
N LEU A 6 -10.22 0.52 -12.96
CA LEU A 6 -11.06 -0.58 -12.45
C LEU A 6 -10.29 -1.47 -11.48
N ASN A 7 -8.99 -1.67 -11.71
CA ASN A 7 -8.10 -2.40 -10.82
C ASN A 7 -7.01 -1.45 -10.30
N HIS A 8 -6.87 -1.41 -8.98
CA HIS A 8 -5.78 -0.72 -8.29
C HIS A 8 -4.97 -1.78 -7.52
N PRO A 9 -3.63 -1.72 -7.50
CA PRO A 9 -2.79 -2.77 -6.89
C PRO A 9 -3.14 -3.10 -5.44
N LEU A 10 -3.57 -2.09 -4.67
CA LEU A 10 -4.03 -2.29 -3.29
C LEU A 10 -5.18 -3.30 -3.14
N PHE A 11 -5.97 -3.53 -4.19
CA PHE A 11 -7.02 -4.55 -4.16
C PHE A 11 -6.46 -5.99 -4.09
N GLU A 12 -5.19 -6.21 -4.40
CA GLU A 12 -4.53 -7.52 -4.24
C GLU A 12 -4.19 -7.83 -2.77
N SER A 13 -4.11 -6.81 -1.90
CA SER A 13 -3.96 -7.06 -0.46
C SER A 13 -5.28 -7.55 0.12
N ARG A 14 -5.25 -8.76 0.70
CA ARG A 14 -6.41 -9.35 1.39
C ARG A 14 -6.92 -8.49 2.54
N GLN A 15 -6.05 -7.67 3.14
CA GLN A 15 -6.41 -6.79 4.25
C GLN A 15 -7.21 -5.57 3.78
N PHE A 16 -7.06 -5.16 2.52
CA PHE A 16 -7.65 -3.94 2.00
C PHE A 16 -9.18 -3.95 1.97
N ALA A 17 -9.82 -5.13 2.04
CA ALA A 17 -11.26 -5.25 2.22
C ALA A 17 -11.79 -4.51 3.47
N ARG A 18 -10.95 -4.34 4.50
CA ARG A 18 -11.30 -3.60 5.72
C ARG A 18 -11.21 -2.08 5.57
N ALA A 19 -10.62 -1.57 4.49
CA ALA A 19 -10.42 -0.13 4.29
C ALA A 19 -11.75 0.65 4.19
N THR A 20 -12.85 -0.05 3.88
CA THR A 20 -14.20 0.52 3.79
C THR A 20 -15.09 0.17 4.98
N ASP A 21 -14.57 -0.54 5.98
CA ASP A 21 -15.32 -0.99 7.15
C ASP A 21 -14.66 -0.45 8.43
N ASP A 22 -13.69 -1.18 8.98
CA ASP A 22 -13.14 -0.92 10.32
C ASP A 22 -11.61 -0.71 10.34
N GLY A 23 -10.96 -0.59 9.17
CA GLY A 23 -9.52 -0.46 9.04
C GLY A 23 -9.06 0.88 8.45
N PHE A 24 -8.01 1.45 9.02
CA PHE A 24 -7.26 2.57 8.43
C PHE A 24 -5.97 2.05 7.80
N PHE A 25 -5.66 2.55 6.61
CA PHE A 25 -4.51 2.13 5.82
C PHE A 25 -3.69 3.34 5.37
N ILE A 26 -2.36 3.23 5.44
CA ILE A 26 -1.42 4.18 4.85
C ILE A 26 -0.69 3.43 3.74
N ALA A 27 -0.69 3.98 2.53
CA ALA A 27 0.04 3.46 1.40
C ALA A 27 1.08 4.49 0.94
N ILE A 28 2.31 4.02 0.73
CA ILE A 28 3.39 4.81 0.12
C ILE A 28 3.65 4.20 -1.24
N GLU A 29 3.48 5.00 -2.29
CA GLU A 29 3.65 4.52 -3.66
C GLU A 29 5.14 4.49 -4.08
N ALA A 30 5.55 3.39 -4.71
CA ALA A 30 6.92 3.18 -5.18
C ALA A 30 7.40 4.18 -6.27
N ARG A 31 6.48 4.99 -6.82
CA ARG A 31 6.83 6.06 -7.77
C ARG A 31 7.53 7.26 -7.13
N ASP A 32 7.55 7.38 -5.80
CA ASP A 32 8.33 8.42 -5.11
C ASP A 32 9.84 8.17 -5.34
N PRO A 33 10.61 9.14 -5.85
CA PRO A 33 12.06 8.97 -6.06
C PRO A 33 12.86 8.61 -4.80
N ARG A 34 12.31 8.86 -3.61
CA ARG A 34 12.94 8.51 -2.33
C ARG A 34 12.41 7.21 -1.74
N PHE A 35 11.54 6.49 -2.45
CA PHE A 35 11.05 5.22 -1.99
C PHE A 35 12.17 4.18 -1.96
N SER A 36 12.33 3.54 -0.80
CA SER A 36 13.12 2.33 -0.60
C SER A 36 12.25 1.33 0.14
N SER A 37 12.13 0.10 -0.36
CA SER A 37 11.26 -0.92 0.25
C SER A 37 11.65 -1.24 1.69
N GLU A 38 12.96 -1.25 1.98
CA GLU A 38 13.49 -1.52 3.31
C GLU A 38 13.28 -0.34 4.26
N GLU A 39 13.70 0.88 3.86
CA GLU A 39 13.57 2.06 4.72
C GLU A 39 12.11 2.42 4.98
N THR A 40 11.25 2.28 3.97
CA THR A 40 9.81 2.56 4.10
C THR A 40 9.14 1.58 5.03
N LYS A 41 9.53 0.30 4.98
CA LYS A 41 9.01 -0.71 5.90
C LYS A 41 9.38 -0.36 7.35
N THR A 42 10.65 -0.06 7.61
CA THR A 42 11.12 0.36 8.95
C THR A 42 10.39 1.62 9.43
N LEU A 43 10.22 2.62 8.57
CA LEU A 43 9.46 3.83 8.88
C LEU A 43 8.03 3.53 9.32
N LEU A 44 7.34 2.63 8.61
CA LEU A 44 5.96 2.25 8.93
C LEU A 44 5.89 1.42 10.21
N GLU A 45 6.86 0.54 10.47
CA GLU A 45 6.98 -0.22 11.72
C GLU A 45 7.17 0.72 12.91
N ASP A 46 8.11 1.66 12.81
CA ASP A 46 8.41 2.65 13.85
C ASP A 46 7.22 3.59 14.13
N ALA A 47 6.40 3.88 13.11
CA ALA A 47 5.18 4.65 13.27
C ALA A 47 4.03 3.87 13.95
N GLY A 48 4.24 2.59 14.30
CA GLY A 48 3.25 1.72 14.91
C GLY A 48 2.36 0.98 13.92
N GLY A 49 2.76 0.91 12.65
CA GLY A 49 2.08 0.15 11.62
C GLY A 49 2.07 -1.35 11.92
N SER A 50 0.91 -1.97 11.78
CA SER A 50 0.74 -3.42 11.87
C SER A 50 0.36 -4.00 10.51
N ASN A 51 0.74 -5.24 10.21
CA ASN A 51 0.45 -5.92 8.95
C ASN A 51 0.98 -5.15 7.72
N ILE A 52 2.26 -4.76 7.76
CA ILE A 52 2.90 -4.03 6.67
C ILE A 52 3.20 -4.98 5.53
N GLU A 53 2.69 -4.66 4.34
CA GLU A 53 2.78 -5.47 3.13
C GLU A 53 3.41 -4.65 2.00
N LEU A 54 4.36 -5.24 1.27
CA LEU A 54 4.78 -4.72 -0.02
C LEU A 54 3.78 -5.24 -1.06
N VAL A 55 3.07 -4.32 -1.72
CA VAL A 55 2.07 -4.65 -2.75
C VAL A 55 2.66 -4.30 -4.10
N GLU A 56 2.77 -5.30 -4.98
CA GLU A 56 3.28 -5.12 -6.34
C GLU A 56 2.13 -4.84 -7.31
N GLU A 57 2.42 -4.13 -8.40
CA GLU A 57 1.47 -4.03 -9.52
C GLU A 57 1.31 -5.43 -10.13
N PRO A 58 0.07 -5.96 -10.22
CA PRO A 58 -0.16 -7.22 -10.90
C PRO A 58 0.30 -7.08 -12.36
N THR A 59 1.21 -7.96 -12.78
CA THR A 59 1.61 -8.06 -14.18
C THR A 59 0.59 -8.98 -14.84
N ASP A 60 -0.21 -8.44 -15.77
CA ASP A 60 -1.13 -9.24 -16.59
C ASP A 60 -0.39 -10.35 -17.37
#